data_AF-A0A1U9UUI3-F1
#
_entry.id   AF-A0A1U9UUI3-F1
#
_cell.length_a   1.000
_cell.length_b   1.000
_cell.length_c   1.000
_cell.angle_alpha   90.00
_cell.angle_beta   90.00
_cell.angle_gamma   90.00
#
_symmetry.space_group_name_H-M   'P 1'
#
loop_
_entity.id
_entity.type
_entity.pdbx_description
1 polymer ?
#
loop_
_entity_poly.entity_id
_entity_poly.type
_entity_poly.pdbx_seq_one_letter_code
_entity_poly.pdbx_strand_id
1 'polypeptide(L)'
;MTYRFIRRAVLGLGLAAAVSAFTSFSPFALLAHARSASTFDQVSETIANSISETFNEAVANHFPTRTGKPSQPTQTAQPPDAKPVPSKPFADGSGYTLCFVPDGASCQALLVNAIRSTRHRLLIQAYSFTSAPIAEAVAQAHRRGVDVRVILDKSQQSERYTSATFLKHAGVPVVIDNKPAIAHNKVMVFDDQAVFTGSFNFTKSAQERNAENGMLIRGDAAVVRAYTDNWNKRYRQSRAY
;
A
#
# COMPACT_ATOMS: atom_id res chain seq x y z
N MET A 1 29.52 -26.67 10.88
CA MET A 1 28.49 -26.00 11.69
C MET A 1 29.04 -24.64 12.16
N THR A 2 29.29 -23.67 11.26
CA THR A 2 29.86 -22.35 11.66
C THR A 2 29.80 -21.29 10.54
N TYR A 3 28.62 -21.00 9.98
CA TYR A 3 28.49 -19.88 9.01
C TYR A 3 27.23 -19.03 9.18
N ARG A 4 26.40 -19.30 10.21
CA ARG A 4 25.12 -18.59 10.43
C ARG A 4 25.16 -17.48 11.50
N PHE A 5 26.25 -17.35 12.27
CA PHE A 5 26.31 -16.37 13.38
C PHE A 5 26.94 -15.01 13.03
N ILE A 6 27.79 -14.92 12.00
CA ILE A 6 28.55 -13.69 11.73
C ILE A 6 27.71 -12.62 10.98
N ARG A 7 26.71 -13.02 10.19
CA ARG A 7 25.84 -12.06 9.46
C ARG A 7 24.85 -11.29 10.33
N ARG A 8 24.47 -11.79 11.51
CA ARG A 8 23.55 -11.10 12.41
C ARG A 8 24.23 -10.05 13.29
N ALA A 9 25.50 -10.26 13.66
CA ALA A 9 26.25 -9.31 14.48
C ALA A 9 26.63 -8.03 13.71
N VAL A 10 27.02 -8.16 12.43
CA VAL A 10 27.45 -7.03 11.59
C VAL A 10 26.27 -6.12 11.18
N LEU A 11 25.07 -6.68 10.96
CA LEU A 11 23.87 -5.87 10.71
C LEU A 11 23.34 -5.16 11.96
N GLY A 12 23.51 -5.75 13.15
CA GLY A 12 23.05 -5.16 14.41
C GLY A 12 23.88 -3.94 14.85
N LEU A 13 25.19 -3.97 14.61
CA LEU A 13 26.11 -2.86 14.94
C LEU A 13 25.95 -1.67 13.98
N GLY A 14 25.64 -1.91 12.69
CA GLY A 14 25.41 -0.85 11.72
C GLY A 14 24.14 -0.03 11.99
N LEU A 15 23.09 -0.66 12.52
CA LEU A 15 21.84 0.03 12.85
C LEU A 15 21.95 0.88 14.12
N ALA A 16 22.77 0.48 15.09
CA ALA A 16 22.99 1.24 16.32
C ALA A 16 23.80 2.52 16.08
N ALA A 17 24.83 2.48 15.21
CA ALA A 17 25.60 3.67 14.84
C ALA A 17 24.77 4.70 14.06
N ALA A 18 23.86 4.25 13.18
CA ALA A 18 22.95 5.14 12.45
C ALA A 18 21.93 5.84 13.35
N VAL A 19 21.54 5.22 14.48
CA VAL A 19 20.60 5.80 15.45
C VAL A 19 21.30 6.81 16.38
N SER A 20 22.57 6.59 16.74
CA SER A 20 23.34 7.56 17.56
C SER A 20 23.76 8.83 16.81
N ALA A 21 23.86 8.79 15.48
CA ALA A 21 24.11 9.99 14.66
C ALA A 21 22.92 10.97 14.65
N PHE A 22 21.71 10.51 14.97
CA PHE A 22 20.50 11.35 14.98
C PHE A 22 20.17 11.95 16.36
N THR A 23 20.80 11.48 17.45
CA THR A 23 20.53 11.99 18.81
C THR A 23 21.46 13.11 19.27
N SER A 24 22.37 13.59 18.41
CA SER A 24 23.29 14.71 18.72
C SER A 24 23.01 15.98 17.89
N PHE A 25 21.87 16.05 17.21
CA PHE A 25 21.39 17.29 16.60
C PHE A 25 20.94 18.28 17.67
N SER A 26 21.85 19.15 18.11
CA SER A 26 21.47 20.34 18.87
C SER A 26 20.83 21.35 17.90
N PRO A 27 19.58 21.79 18.12
CA PRO A 27 18.89 22.73 17.23
C PRO A 27 19.58 24.10 17.14
N PHE A 28 20.60 24.37 17.96
CA PHE A 28 21.37 25.62 17.93
C PHE A 28 22.38 25.73 16.78
N ALA A 29 22.85 24.63 16.19
CA ALA A 29 23.83 24.68 15.08
C ALA A 29 23.19 25.11 13.74
N LEU A 30 21.89 24.84 13.54
CA LEU A 30 21.15 25.24 12.33
C LEU A 30 20.89 26.75 12.25
N LEU A 31 20.82 27.44 13.38
CA LEU A 31 20.51 28.88 13.44
C LEU A 31 21.69 29.80 13.09
N ALA A 32 22.92 29.28 13.06
CA ALA A 32 24.11 30.07 12.73
C ALA A 32 24.27 30.30 11.21
N HIS A 33 23.81 29.35 10.38
CA HIS A 33 23.96 29.41 8.90
C HIS A 33 22.76 30.06 8.19
N ALA A 34 21.59 30.15 8.83
CA ALA A 34 20.37 30.70 8.23
C ALA A 34 20.29 32.24 8.25
N ARG A 35 21.32 32.96 8.74
CA ARG A 35 21.27 34.42 8.92
C ARG A 35 21.32 35.24 7.61
N SER A 36 21.44 34.63 6.43
CA SER A 36 21.45 35.35 5.15
C SER A 36 20.46 34.84 4.09
N ALA A 37 19.70 33.78 4.34
CA ALA A 37 18.72 33.25 3.38
C ALA A 37 17.38 33.96 3.54
N SER A 38 16.92 34.67 2.51
CA SER A 38 15.75 35.55 2.59
C SER A 38 14.42 34.89 2.17
N THR A 39 14.43 33.62 1.76
CA THR A 39 13.22 32.87 1.34
C THR A 39 13.22 31.42 1.80
N PHE A 40 12.01 30.84 1.95
CA PHE A 40 11.78 29.48 2.46
C PHE A 40 12.42 28.37 1.60
N ASP A 41 12.47 28.56 0.28
CA ASP A 41 13.08 27.59 -0.64
C ASP A 41 14.61 27.56 -0.48
N GLN A 42 15.26 28.71 -0.29
CA GLN A 42 16.70 28.78 -0.03
C GLN A 42 17.07 28.14 1.30
N VAL A 43 16.23 28.31 2.32
CA VAL A 43 16.40 27.63 3.61
C VAL A 43 16.26 26.12 3.45
N SER A 44 15.31 25.65 2.64
CA SER A 44 15.08 24.22 2.39
C SER A 44 16.23 23.55 1.63
N GLU A 45 16.76 24.21 0.59
CA GLU A 45 17.93 23.72 -0.14
C GLU A 45 19.21 23.71 0.72
N THR A 46 19.40 24.76 1.53
CA THR A 46 20.57 24.82 2.43
C THR A 46 20.53 23.71 3.47
N ILE A 47 19.34 23.41 4.02
CA ILE A 47 19.14 22.30 4.96
C ILE A 47 19.38 20.96 4.27
N ALA A 48 18.83 20.75 3.06
CA ALA A 48 19.01 19.50 2.31
C ALA A 48 20.49 19.23 1.95
N ASN A 49 21.22 20.27 1.56
CA ASN A 49 22.64 20.17 1.22
C ASN A 49 23.50 19.90 2.46
N SER A 50 23.22 20.59 3.58
CA SER A 50 23.94 20.38 4.85
C SER A 50 23.72 18.97 5.42
N ILE A 51 22.51 18.41 5.29
CA ILE A 51 22.22 17.02 5.68
C ILE A 51 23.00 16.04 4.79
N SER A 52 23.06 16.28 3.48
CA SER A 52 23.83 15.42 2.55
C SER A 52 25.32 15.44 2.85
N GLU A 53 25.92 16.60 3.11
CA GLU A 53 27.35 16.72 3.41
C GLU A 53 27.68 16.04 4.75
N THR A 54 26.88 16.28 5.79
CA THR A 54 27.07 15.66 7.11
C THR A 54 26.94 14.14 7.03
N PHE A 55 25.99 13.64 6.23
CA PHE A 55 25.83 12.22 5.99
C PHE A 55 27.05 11.62 5.27
N ASN A 56 27.53 12.28 4.21
CA ASN A 56 28.70 11.83 3.46
C ASN A 56 29.97 11.82 4.31
N GLU A 57 30.14 12.81 5.18
CA GLU A 57 31.28 12.90 6.11
C GLU A 57 31.20 11.84 7.21
N ALA A 58 30.01 11.57 7.76
CA ALA A 58 29.78 10.48 8.71
C ALA A 58 30.07 9.10 8.11
N VAL A 59 29.69 8.90 6.84
CA VAL A 59 29.99 7.67 6.08
C VAL A 59 31.50 7.53 5.82
N ALA A 60 32.19 8.62 5.48
CA ALA A 60 33.64 8.62 5.26
C ALA A 60 34.45 8.29 6.54
N ASN A 61 33.97 8.75 7.70
CA ASN A 61 34.65 8.55 8.98
C ASN A 61 34.41 7.18 9.63
N HIS A 62 33.32 6.48 9.29
CA HIS A 62 32.96 5.17 9.88
C HIS A 62 33.24 3.96 8.97
N PHE A 63 33.59 4.17 7.70
CA PHE A 63 33.96 3.10 6.78
C PHE A 63 35.34 3.40 6.17
N PRO A 64 36.43 2.75 6.65
CA PRO A 64 37.74 2.97 6.07
C PRO A 64 37.75 2.62 4.59
N THR A 65 38.31 3.53 3.80
CA THR A 65 38.41 3.48 2.34
C THR A 65 38.97 2.13 1.88
N ARG A 66 38.13 1.34 1.21
CA ARG A 66 38.62 0.27 0.35
C ARG A 66 39.48 0.92 -0.73
N THR A 67 40.78 0.62 -0.72
CA THR A 67 41.73 0.94 -1.79
C THR A 67 41.40 0.11 -3.02
N GLY A 68 40.34 0.50 -3.69
CA GLY A 68 39.91 -0.01 -4.97
C GLY A 68 38.98 1.03 -5.54
N LYS A 69 39.29 1.53 -6.75
CA LYS A 69 38.40 2.43 -7.50
C LYS A 69 36.98 1.86 -7.35
N PRO A 70 36.00 2.62 -6.83
CA PRO A 70 34.65 2.09 -6.70
C PRO A 70 34.26 1.58 -8.07
N SER A 71 34.06 0.27 -8.21
CA SER A 71 33.31 -0.24 -9.33
C SER A 71 31.99 0.51 -9.23
N GLN A 72 31.75 1.41 -10.19
CA GLN A 72 30.48 2.11 -10.31
C GLN A 72 29.40 1.07 -10.03
N PRO A 73 28.46 1.33 -9.10
CA PRO A 73 27.34 0.42 -8.96
C PRO A 73 26.83 0.20 -10.37
N THR A 74 26.87 -1.06 -10.84
CA THR A 74 26.32 -1.41 -12.13
C THR A 74 24.95 -0.75 -12.12
N GLN A 75 24.77 0.27 -12.95
CA GLN A 75 23.44 0.80 -13.20
C GLN A 75 22.70 -0.41 -13.74
N THR A 76 22.00 -1.13 -12.87
CA THR A 76 20.92 -1.98 -13.31
C THR A 76 20.07 -1.02 -14.09
N ALA A 77 20.10 -1.19 -15.42
CA ALA A 77 19.40 -0.34 -16.34
C ALA A 77 18.04 -0.05 -15.74
N GLN A 78 17.68 1.23 -15.61
CA GLN A 78 16.30 1.59 -15.36
C GLN A 78 15.46 0.73 -16.32
N PRO A 79 14.41 0.04 -15.83
CA PRO A 79 13.50 -0.67 -16.72
C PRO A 79 13.18 0.28 -17.88
N PRO A 80 13.30 -0.16 -19.15
CA PRO A 80 13.18 0.73 -20.29
C PRO A 80 11.96 1.61 -20.10
N ASP A 81 12.13 2.94 -20.20
CA ASP A 81 11.12 3.95 -19.89
C ASP A 81 9.77 3.47 -20.41
N ALA A 82 8.96 2.92 -19.51
CA ALA A 82 7.67 2.37 -19.89
C ALA A 82 6.86 3.57 -20.35
N LYS A 83 6.55 3.64 -21.65
CA LYS A 83 5.76 4.73 -22.21
C LYS A 83 4.52 4.93 -21.33
N PRO A 84 4.22 6.16 -20.88
CA PRO A 84 3.06 6.42 -20.05
C PRO A 84 1.81 5.86 -20.70
N VAL A 85 0.99 5.15 -19.93
CA VAL A 85 -0.32 4.71 -20.42
C VAL A 85 -1.12 5.98 -20.69
N PRO A 86 -1.66 6.19 -21.92
CA PRO A 86 -2.43 7.38 -22.23
C PRO A 86 -3.63 7.52 -21.29
N SER A 87 -3.87 8.74 -20.80
CA SER A 87 -5.06 9.03 -20.02
C SER A 87 -6.31 8.91 -20.90
N LYS A 88 -7.40 8.44 -20.30
CA LYS A 88 -8.74 8.46 -20.91
C LYS A 88 -9.66 9.27 -20.00
N PRO A 89 -10.52 10.15 -20.54
CA PRO A 89 -11.55 10.78 -19.74
C PRO A 89 -12.52 9.72 -19.21
N PHE A 90 -13.18 10.02 -18.09
CA PHE A 90 -14.33 9.22 -17.66
C PHE A 90 -15.45 9.31 -18.69
N ALA A 91 -16.24 8.25 -18.81
CA ALA A 91 -17.42 8.26 -19.67
C ALA A 91 -18.47 9.28 -19.18
N ASP A 92 -19.22 9.88 -20.10
CA ASP A 92 -20.30 10.80 -19.79
C ASP A 92 -21.33 10.14 -18.86
N GLY A 93 -21.79 10.89 -17.85
CA GLY A 93 -22.72 10.38 -16.83
C GLY A 93 -22.08 9.47 -15.77
N SER A 94 -20.77 9.25 -15.81
CA SER A 94 -20.05 8.60 -14.72
C SER A 94 -20.00 9.49 -13.49
N GLY A 95 -19.96 8.87 -12.32
CA GLY A 95 -19.85 9.56 -11.03
C GLY A 95 -18.83 8.91 -10.12
N TYR A 96 -18.31 9.67 -9.17
CA TYR A 96 -17.44 9.15 -8.13
C TYR A 96 -17.87 9.62 -6.74
N THR A 97 -17.54 8.83 -5.73
CA THR A 97 -17.65 9.21 -4.31
C THR A 97 -16.30 9.02 -3.66
N LEU A 98 -15.83 10.02 -2.93
CA LEU A 98 -14.57 9.98 -2.22
C LEU A 98 -14.78 9.77 -0.72
N CYS A 99 -13.81 9.13 -0.10
CA CYS A 99 -13.66 9.04 1.34
C CYS A 99 -12.20 9.30 1.71
N PHE A 100 -11.99 10.03 2.80
CA PHE A 100 -10.68 10.35 3.33
C PHE A 100 -10.77 10.16 4.84
N VAL A 101 -9.92 9.31 5.40
CA VAL A 101 -9.90 8.98 6.83
C VAL A 101 -8.51 9.30 7.38
N PRO A 102 -8.38 9.64 8.68
CA PRO A 102 -9.43 9.61 9.70
C PRO A 102 -10.35 10.85 9.72
N ASP A 103 -9.98 11.93 9.03
CA ASP A 103 -10.57 13.26 9.25
C ASP A 103 -11.80 13.60 8.41
N GLY A 104 -12.23 12.71 7.51
CA GLY A 104 -13.31 12.95 6.55
C GLY A 104 -14.34 11.83 6.49
N ALA A 105 -14.98 11.71 5.32
CA ALA A 105 -16.02 10.70 5.10
C ALA A 105 -15.48 9.28 5.31
N SER A 106 -16.25 8.44 6.02
CA SER A 106 -15.85 7.07 6.35
C SER A 106 -15.83 6.16 5.11
N CYS A 107 -14.65 5.62 4.82
CA CYS A 107 -14.48 4.59 3.78
C CYS A 107 -15.18 3.28 4.15
N GLN A 108 -15.17 2.88 5.43
CA GLN A 108 -15.89 1.71 5.91
C GLN A 108 -17.41 1.85 5.68
N ALA A 109 -17.99 3.00 6.03
CA ALA A 109 -19.42 3.24 5.81
C ALA A 109 -19.78 3.23 4.32
N LEU A 110 -18.95 3.86 3.48
CA LEU A 110 -19.11 3.84 2.02
C LEU A 110 -19.12 2.41 1.46
N LEU A 111 -18.16 1.58 1.86
CA LEU A 111 -18.06 0.19 1.44
C LEU A 111 -19.23 -0.66 1.96
N VAL A 112 -19.56 -0.58 3.25
CA VAL A 112 -20.67 -1.34 3.84
C VAL A 112 -22.00 -1.01 3.13
N ASN A 113 -22.25 0.27 2.84
CA ASN A 113 -23.45 0.67 2.11
C ASN A 113 -23.43 0.17 0.67
N ALA A 114 -22.29 0.24 -0.04
CA ALA A 114 -22.16 -0.30 -1.39
C ALA A 114 -22.43 -1.81 -1.42
N ILE A 115 -21.85 -2.58 -0.50
CA ILE A 115 -22.04 -4.04 -0.37
C ILE A 115 -23.51 -4.40 -0.08
N ARG A 116 -24.19 -3.62 0.76
CA ARG A 116 -25.63 -3.81 1.07
C ARG A 116 -26.51 -3.54 -0.16
N SER A 117 -26.11 -2.61 -1.01
CA SER A 117 -26.83 -2.27 -2.23
C SER A 117 -26.55 -3.20 -3.40
N THR A 118 -25.50 -4.02 -3.35
CA THR A 118 -25.18 -5.01 -4.39
C THR A 118 -26.29 -6.08 -4.51
N ARG A 119 -26.61 -6.47 -5.74
CA ARG A 119 -27.72 -7.40 -6.06
C ARG A 119 -27.31 -8.67 -6.77
N HIS A 120 -26.28 -8.64 -7.60
CA HIS A 120 -25.91 -9.73 -8.50
C HIS A 120 -24.51 -10.26 -8.24
N ARG A 121 -23.51 -9.39 -8.16
CA ARG A 121 -22.10 -9.81 -8.08
C ARG A 121 -21.23 -8.87 -7.25
N LEU A 122 -20.37 -9.45 -6.41
CA LEU A 122 -19.38 -8.74 -5.61
C LEU A 122 -18.02 -9.42 -5.74
N LEU A 123 -17.09 -8.77 -6.44
CA LEU A 123 -15.72 -9.26 -6.59
C LEU A 123 -14.80 -8.46 -5.66
N ILE A 124 -14.05 -9.13 -4.79
CA ILE A 124 -13.20 -8.49 -3.80
C ILE A 124 -11.76 -8.93 -4.01
N GLN A 125 -10.82 -7.98 -4.02
CA GLN A 125 -9.39 -8.25 -3.90
C GLN A 125 -8.81 -7.39 -2.78
N ALA A 126 -8.28 -8.02 -1.74
CA ALA A 126 -7.80 -7.32 -0.55
C ALA A 126 -6.41 -7.80 -0.14
N TYR A 127 -5.51 -6.86 0.10
CA TYR A 127 -4.22 -7.13 0.74
C TYR A 127 -4.42 -7.60 2.18
N SER A 128 -4.94 -6.70 3.03
CA SER A 128 -5.27 -6.99 4.42
C SER A 128 -6.77 -6.82 4.63
N PHE A 129 -7.39 -7.85 5.22
CA PHE A 129 -8.82 -7.88 5.49
C PHE A 129 -9.06 -8.37 6.91
N THR A 130 -9.33 -7.43 7.81
CA THR A 130 -9.59 -7.67 9.24
C THR A 130 -10.79 -6.88 9.79
N SER A 131 -11.43 -6.04 8.96
CA SER A 131 -12.60 -5.25 9.36
C SER A 131 -13.84 -6.15 9.51
N ALA A 132 -14.28 -6.35 10.76
CA ALA A 132 -15.49 -7.11 11.06
C ALA A 132 -16.76 -6.52 10.41
N PRO A 133 -17.00 -5.18 10.43
CA PRO A 133 -18.16 -4.60 9.75
C PRO A 133 -18.20 -4.88 8.24
N ILE A 134 -17.05 -4.80 7.56
CA ILE A 134 -16.97 -5.10 6.13
C ILE A 134 -17.16 -6.60 5.90
N ALA A 135 -16.50 -7.46 6.67
CA ALA A 135 -16.63 -8.91 6.53
C ALA A 135 -18.06 -9.40 6.75
N GLU A 136 -18.76 -8.87 7.75
CA GLU A 136 -20.17 -9.19 8.01
C GLU A 136 -21.07 -8.73 6.85
N ALA A 137 -20.85 -7.54 6.30
CA ALA A 137 -21.60 -7.07 5.13
C ALA A 137 -21.39 -7.98 3.91
N VAL A 138 -20.17 -8.48 3.69
CA VAL A 138 -19.83 -9.43 2.62
C VAL A 138 -20.55 -10.77 2.83
N ALA A 139 -20.50 -11.31 4.05
CA ALA A 139 -21.21 -12.55 4.40
C ALA A 139 -22.73 -12.38 4.21
N GLN A 140 -23.30 -11.24 4.60
CA GLN A 140 -24.70 -10.92 4.38
C GLN A 140 -25.05 -10.84 2.88
N ALA A 141 -24.19 -10.23 2.05
CA ALA A 141 -24.42 -10.20 0.60
C ALA A 141 -24.46 -11.61 0.01
N HIS A 142 -23.54 -12.48 0.42
CA HIS A 142 -23.55 -13.87 -0.01
C HIS A 142 -24.81 -14.61 0.43
N ARG A 143 -25.24 -14.44 1.70
CA ARG A 143 -26.51 -15.01 2.20
C ARG A 143 -27.75 -14.52 1.45
N ARG A 144 -27.72 -13.32 0.86
CA ARG A 144 -28.79 -12.81 -0.01
C ARG A 144 -28.78 -13.41 -1.42
N GLY A 145 -27.80 -14.24 -1.76
CA GLY A 145 -27.66 -14.86 -3.09
C GLY A 145 -26.78 -14.09 -4.07
N VAL A 146 -26.06 -13.05 -3.63
CA VAL A 146 -25.07 -12.36 -4.47
C VAL A 146 -23.90 -13.31 -4.77
N ASP A 147 -23.41 -13.34 -6.01
CA ASP A 147 -22.15 -14.04 -6.36
C ASP A 147 -20.97 -13.26 -5.78
N VAL A 148 -20.58 -13.64 -4.56
CA VAL A 148 -19.47 -13.04 -3.82
C VAL A 148 -18.22 -13.88 -4.01
N ARG A 149 -17.10 -13.27 -4.43
CA ARG A 149 -15.80 -13.96 -4.53
C ARG A 149 -14.67 -13.08 -4.00
N VAL A 150 -13.77 -13.68 -3.23
CA VAL A 150 -12.72 -12.96 -2.51
C VAL A 150 -11.34 -13.49 -2.87
N ILE A 151 -10.45 -12.59 -3.28
CA ILE A 151 -9.01 -12.85 -3.45
C ILE A 151 -8.26 -12.14 -2.30
N LEU A 152 -7.40 -12.87 -1.60
CA LEU A 152 -6.56 -12.35 -0.54
C LEU A 152 -5.07 -12.56 -0.83
N ASP A 153 -4.22 -11.71 -0.26
CA ASP A 153 -2.78 -11.94 -0.22
C ASP A 153 -2.41 -13.18 0.62
N LYS A 154 -1.29 -13.82 0.29
CA LYS A 154 -0.78 -15.00 1.02
C LYS A 154 -0.51 -14.74 2.50
N SER A 155 -0.25 -13.49 2.91
CA SER A 155 -0.09 -13.14 4.32
C SER A 155 -1.37 -13.42 5.13
N GLN A 156 -2.54 -13.35 4.51
CA GLN A 156 -3.83 -13.60 5.16
C GLN A 156 -4.05 -15.07 5.56
N GLN A 157 -3.14 -15.97 5.16
CA GLN A 157 -3.12 -17.35 5.64
C GLN A 157 -2.53 -17.50 7.05
N SER A 158 -1.64 -16.59 7.46
CA SER A 158 -0.88 -16.70 8.72
C SER A 158 -1.07 -15.51 9.65
N GLU A 159 -1.53 -14.37 9.15
CA GLU A 159 -1.84 -13.21 9.98
C GLU A 159 -2.96 -13.51 10.99
N ARG A 160 -2.93 -12.81 12.13
CA ARG A 160 -3.96 -12.96 13.16
C ARG A 160 -5.17 -12.11 12.79
N TYR A 161 -6.36 -12.59 13.19
CA TYR A 161 -7.62 -11.87 13.05
C TYR A 161 -8.03 -11.55 11.61
N THR A 162 -7.55 -12.33 10.64
CA THR A 162 -7.97 -12.18 9.24
C THR A 162 -9.43 -12.59 9.10
N SER A 163 -10.15 -11.92 8.20
CA SER A 163 -11.53 -12.25 7.86
C SER A 163 -11.63 -13.49 6.95
N ALA A 164 -10.50 -14.09 6.54
CA ALA A 164 -10.46 -15.21 5.60
C ALA A 164 -11.25 -16.43 6.12
N THR A 165 -10.96 -16.90 7.34
CA THR A 165 -11.67 -18.03 7.96
C THR A 165 -13.14 -17.73 8.18
N PHE A 166 -13.46 -16.52 8.65
CA PHE A 166 -14.83 -16.09 8.87
C PHE A 166 -15.64 -16.15 7.56
N LEU A 167 -15.12 -15.59 6.47
CA LEU A 167 -15.78 -15.57 5.17
C LEU A 167 -15.92 -16.99 4.59
N LYS A 168 -14.89 -17.82 4.69
CA LYS A 168 -14.93 -19.23 4.28
C LYS A 168 -16.02 -20.00 5.05
N HIS A 169 -16.10 -19.84 6.37
CA HIS A 169 -17.14 -20.48 7.18
C HIS A 169 -18.55 -19.94 6.88
N ALA A 170 -18.65 -18.69 6.41
CA ALA A 170 -19.91 -18.13 5.91
C ALA A 170 -20.30 -18.61 4.49
N GLY A 171 -19.53 -19.53 3.90
CA GLY A 171 -19.79 -20.10 2.57
C GLY A 171 -19.20 -19.30 1.41
N VAL A 172 -18.56 -18.16 1.68
CA VAL A 172 -18.00 -17.29 0.63
C VAL A 172 -16.77 -17.95 -0.01
N PRO A 173 -16.70 -18.07 -1.36
CA PRO A 173 -15.49 -18.46 -2.06
C PRO A 173 -14.31 -17.51 -1.79
N VAL A 174 -13.35 -17.98 -0.98
CA VAL A 174 -12.08 -17.28 -0.70
C VAL A 174 -10.93 -18.01 -1.39
N VAL A 175 -10.10 -17.26 -2.11
CA VAL A 175 -8.88 -17.75 -2.75
C VAL A 175 -7.68 -16.90 -2.33
N ILE A 176 -6.49 -17.51 -2.35
CA ILE A 176 -5.21 -16.87 -2.04
C ILE A 176 -4.42 -16.66 -3.32
N ASP A 177 -4.07 -15.41 -3.58
CA ASP A 177 -3.17 -15.02 -4.65
C ASP A 177 -1.71 -15.02 -4.13
N ASN A 178 -1.04 -16.15 -4.35
CA ASN A 178 0.32 -16.38 -3.87
C ASN A 178 1.41 -16.18 -4.94
N LYS A 179 1.02 -15.83 -6.18
CA LYS A 179 1.96 -15.63 -7.29
C LYS A 179 2.83 -14.37 -7.16
N PRO A 180 2.32 -13.19 -6.76
CA PRO A 180 3.13 -11.99 -6.66
C PRO A 180 3.92 -12.02 -5.36
N ALA A 181 4.92 -11.13 -5.26
CA ALA A 181 5.58 -10.88 -3.98
C ALA A 181 4.56 -10.44 -2.93
N ILE A 182 3.67 -9.50 -3.31
CA ILE A 182 2.56 -8.99 -2.51
C ILE A 182 1.36 -8.74 -3.45
N ALA A 183 0.18 -9.28 -3.12
CA ALA A 183 -1.09 -8.97 -3.78
C ALA A 183 -1.72 -7.72 -3.12
N HIS A 184 -1.16 -6.54 -3.41
CA HIS A 184 -1.40 -5.34 -2.60
C HIS A 184 -2.67 -4.54 -2.93
N ASN A 185 -3.62 -5.10 -3.68
CA ASN A 185 -4.81 -4.38 -4.11
C ASN A 185 -5.84 -4.21 -2.98
N LYS A 186 -6.64 -3.14 -3.06
CA LYS A 186 -7.80 -2.89 -2.21
C LYS A 186 -8.98 -2.53 -3.11
N VAL A 187 -9.56 -3.55 -3.73
CA VAL A 187 -10.53 -3.39 -4.81
C VAL A 187 -11.82 -4.13 -4.46
N MET A 188 -12.96 -3.50 -4.73
CA MET A 188 -14.25 -4.16 -4.79
C MET A 188 -14.98 -3.76 -6.07
N VAL A 189 -15.46 -4.72 -6.85
CA VAL A 189 -16.33 -4.49 -8.00
C VAL A 189 -17.76 -4.91 -7.63
N PHE A 190 -18.71 -4.02 -7.85
CA PHE A 190 -20.12 -4.17 -7.49
C PHE A 190 -20.97 -4.23 -8.76
N ASP A 191 -21.69 -5.33 -8.96
CA ASP A 191 -22.66 -5.56 -10.05
C ASP A 191 -22.14 -5.26 -11.47
N ASP A 192 -20.82 -5.27 -11.67
CA ASP A 192 -20.17 -4.84 -12.92
C ASP A 192 -20.51 -3.41 -13.35
N GLN A 193 -20.94 -2.58 -12.40
CA GLN A 193 -21.36 -1.19 -12.63
C GLN A 193 -20.57 -0.17 -11.81
N ALA A 194 -19.89 -0.63 -10.76
CA ALA A 194 -19.10 0.22 -9.90
C ALA A 194 -17.83 -0.46 -9.42
N VAL A 195 -16.80 0.33 -9.12
CA VAL A 195 -15.56 -0.14 -8.50
C VAL A 195 -15.11 0.79 -7.39
N PHE A 196 -14.76 0.21 -6.24
CA PHE A 196 -14.02 0.89 -5.20
C PHE A 196 -12.53 0.57 -5.32
N THR A 197 -11.68 1.58 -5.18
CA THR A 197 -10.22 1.45 -5.10
C THR A 197 -9.62 2.59 -4.26
N GLY A 198 -8.36 2.46 -3.87
CA GLY A 198 -7.64 3.48 -3.09
C GLY A 198 -6.50 2.89 -2.28
N SER A 199 -6.03 3.64 -1.28
CA SER A 199 -5.05 3.16 -0.30
C SER A 199 -5.68 2.30 0.81
N PHE A 200 -6.97 2.54 1.09
CA PHE A 200 -7.73 1.96 2.19
C PHE A 200 -7.73 0.42 2.24
N ASN A 201 -6.92 -0.16 3.12
CA ASN A 201 -7.04 -1.58 3.48
C ASN A 201 -8.36 -1.85 4.21
N PHE A 202 -8.91 -3.07 4.09
CA PHE A 202 -10.19 -3.43 4.71
C PHE A 202 -9.97 -3.83 6.18
N THR A 203 -9.41 -2.90 6.96
CA THR A 203 -9.00 -3.11 8.35
C THR A 203 -9.54 -1.99 9.25
N LYS A 204 -9.65 -2.27 10.55
CA LYS A 204 -10.00 -1.26 11.55
C LYS A 204 -8.98 -0.11 11.59
N SER A 205 -7.69 -0.43 11.45
CA SER A 205 -6.61 0.58 11.49
C SER A 205 -6.69 1.55 10.32
N ALA A 206 -7.01 1.07 9.11
CA ALA A 206 -7.18 1.93 7.95
C ALA A 206 -8.29 2.95 8.16
N GLN A 207 -9.38 2.56 8.83
CA GLN A 207 -10.50 3.47 9.13
C GLN A 207 -10.22 4.46 10.27
N GLU A 208 -9.54 4.03 11.33
CA GLU A 208 -9.51 4.80 12.58
C GLU A 208 -8.16 5.50 12.85
N ARG A 209 -7.08 5.07 12.19
CA ARG A 209 -5.71 5.50 12.57
C ARG A 209 -4.86 5.98 11.41
N ASN A 210 -5.03 5.40 10.23
CA ASN A 210 -4.20 5.73 9.08
C ASN A 210 -4.82 6.88 8.29
N ALA A 211 -3.97 7.71 7.69
CA ALA A 211 -4.37 8.60 6.61
C ALA A 211 -4.59 7.77 5.34
N GLU A 212 -5.83 7.58 4.93
CA GLU A 212 -6.19 6.77 3.76
C GLU A 212 -7.19 7.52 2.88
N ASN A 213 -7.20 7.16 1.60
CA ASN A 213 -8.18 7.60 0.62
C ASN A 213 -8.88 6.40 -0.01
N GLY A 214 -10.12 6.61 -0.41
CA GLY A 214 -10.89 5.67 -1.21
C GLY A 214 -11.77 6.39 -2.22
N MET A 215 -12.00 5.75 -3.35
CA MET A 215 -12.81 6.27 -4.43
C MET A 215 -13.72 5.16 -4.95
N LEU A 216 -15.03 5.41 -4.93
CA LEU A 216 -16.06 4.57 -5.53
C LEU A 216 -16.52 5.20 -6.84
N ILE A 217 -16.09 4.63 -7.95
CA ILE A 217 -16.45 5.05 -9.32
C ILE A 217 -17.69 4.27 -9.76
N ARG A 218 -18.66 4.94 -10.39
CA ARG A 218 -19.91 4.37 -10.90
C ARG A 218 -20.17 4.84 -12.33
N GLY A 219 -20.83 4.00 -13.13
CA GLY A 219 -21.29 4.38 -14.47
C GLY A 219 -20.22 4.31 -15.56
N ASP A 220 -18.94 4.18 -15.21
CA ASP A 220 -17.87 4.03 -16.19
C ASP A 220 -17.60 2.55 -16.51
N ALA A 221 -18.21 2.06 -17.58
CA ALA A 221 -18.06 0.67 -18.01
C ALA A 221 -16.63 0.30 -18.42
N ALA A 222 -15.82 1.25 -18.89
CA ALA A 222 -14.44 0.97 -19.31
C ALA A 222 -13.55 0.76 -18.08
N VAL A 223 -13.69 1.61 -17.07
CA VAL A 223 -12.98 1.48 -15.79
C VAL A 223 -13.38 0.18 -15.10
N VAL A 224 -14.69 -0.09 -14.96
CA VAL A 224 -15.17 -1.29 -14.27
C VAL A 224 -14.68 -2.55 -14.97
N ARG A 225 -14.76 -2.61 -16.31
CA ARG A 225 -14.25 -3.73 -17.10
C ARG A 225 -12.75 -3.95 -16.87
N ALA A 226 -11.94 -2.90 -16.87
CA ALA A 226 -10.50 -3.02 -16.65
C ALA A 226 -10.18 -3.62 -15.26
N TYR A 227 -10.89 -3.21 -14.22
CA TYR A 227 -10.74 -3.79 -12.88
C TYR A 227 -11.24 -5.23 -12.81
N THR A 228 -12.39 -5.55 -13.42
CA THR A 228 -12.92 -6.91 -13.50
C THR A 228 -11.98 -7.85 -14.25
N ASP A 229 -11.41 -7.42 -15.37
CA ASP A 229 -10.47 -8.22 -16.17
C ASP A 229 -9.18 -8.50 -15.39
N ASN A 230 -8.65 -7.48 -14.70
CA ASN A 230 -7.52 -7.67 -13.81
C ASN A 230 -7.86 -8.65 -12.67
N TRP A 231 -9.01 -8.47 -12.01
CA TRP A 231 -9.47 -9.36 -10.94
C TRP A 231 -9.56 -10.81 -11.43
N ASN A 232 -10.17 -11.04 -12.59
CA ASN A 232 -10.30 -12.36 -13.22
C ASN A 232 -8.93 -12.98 -13.53
N LYS A 233 -7.96 -12.18 -13.99
CA LYS A 233 -6.59 -12.63 -14.22
C LYS A 233 -5.91 -13.08 -12.93
N ARG A 234 -6.08 -12.33 -11.83
CA ARG A 234 -5.55 -12.72 -10.51
C ARG A 234 -6.24 -13.97 -10.00
N TYR A 235 -7.58 -14.04 -10.09
CA TYR A 235 -8.37 -15.17 -9.62
C TYR A 235 -7.92 -16.51 -10.23
N ARG A 236 -7.70 -16.56 -11.56
CA ARG A 236 -7.22 -17.77 -12.26
C ARG A 236 -5.84 -18.25 -11.81
N GLN A 237 -5.05 -17.37 -11.19
CA GLN A 237 -3.71 -17.66 -10.69
C GLN A 237 -3.69 -18.04 -9.21
N SER A 238 -4.79 -17.77 -8.51
CA SER A 238 -4.99 -18.04 -7.10
C SER A 238 -5.33 -19.51 -6.85
N ARG A 239 -5.18 -19.93 -5.59
CA ARG A 239 -5.60 -21.24 -5.09
C ARG A 239 -6.67 -21.08 -4.02
N ALA A 240 -7.52 -22.07 -3.81
CA ALA A 240 -8.48 -22.04 -2.71
C ALA A 240 -7.77 -21.78 -1.35
N TYR A 241 -8.42 -20.98 -0.49
CA TYR A 241 -8.00 -20.77 0.90
C TYR A 241 -8.34 -21.99 1.76
#